data_AF-A0A3R6E6L8-F1
#
_entry.id   AF-A0A3R6E6L8-F1
#
_cell.length_a   1.000
_cell.length_b   1.000
_cell.length_c   1.000
_cell.angle_alpha   90.00
_cell.angle_beta   90.00
_cell.angle_gamma   90.00
#
_symmetry.space_group_name_H-M   'P 1'
#
loop_
_entity.id
_entity.type
_entity.pdbx_description
1 polymer ?
#
loop_
_entity_poly.entity_id
_entity_poly.type
_entity_poly.pdbx_seq_one_letter_code
_entity_poly.pdbx_strand_id
1 'polypeptide(L)'
;MKTIEAVELFTVLKDLKLSGMDTSDRLKVIRNLRALREVADKYSADMDLAKERLKPDDYDSLVMKMLESNEAVAAGGSRTVSDLEVASFNKQNEQFNRDLKAVQTGTYNKDEGCFEGGMNSEPVDVKIESLTELAFDKLVDANKDVPAGALAVLFDKMVK
;
A
#
# COMPACT_ATOMS: atom_id res chain seq x y z
N MET A 1 6.41 -0.81 15.73
CA MET A 1 6.60 -0.11 14.45
C MET A 1 5.28 0.52 14.03
N LYS A 2 5.25 1.46 13.10
CA LYS A 2 3.99 1.99 12.56
C LYS A 2 3.34 0.97 11.63
N THR A 3 2.01 0.98 11.51
CA THR A 3 1.26 0.07 10.62
C THR A 3 1.78 0.13 9.20
N ILE A 4 2.03 1.33 8.65
CA ILE A 4 2.50 1.45 7.26
C ILE A 4 3.87 0.80 7.05
N GLU A 5 4.77 0.90 8.03
CA GLU A 5 6.09 0.26 7.95
C GLU A 5 5.96 -1.27 7.93
N ALA A 6 4.99 -1.82 8.68
CA ALA A 6 4.72 -3.26 8.68
C ALA A 6 4.12 -3.71 7.33
N VAL A 7 3.19 -2.93 6.77
CA VAL A 7 2.57 -3.20 5.46
C VAL A 7 3.60 -3.13 4.33
N GLU A 8 4.47 -2.12 4.34
CA GLU A 8 5.56 -1.98 3.37
C GLU A 8 6.54 -3.15 3.47
N LEU A 9 6.97 -3.49 4.69
CA LEU A 9 7.86 -4.63 4.93
C LEU A 9 7.23 -5.95 4.45
N PHE A 10 5.95 -6.18 4.73
CA PHE A 10 5.21 -7.35 4.22
C PHE A 10 5.20 -7.39 2.69
N THR A 11 4.89 -6.26 2.07
CA THR A 11 4.73 -6.15 0.61
C THR A 11 6.02 -6.46 -0.11
N VAL A 12 7.16 -6.02 0.43
CA VAL A 12 8.47 -6.39 -0.14
C VAL A 12 8.78 -7.87 0.13
N LEU A 13 8.62 -8.34 1.38
CA LEU A 13 9.03 -9.70 1.77
C LEU A 13 8.26 -10.81 1.06
N LYS A 14 6.96 -10.62 0.79
CA LYS A 14 6.08 -11.70 0.31
C LYS A 14 6.47 -12.24 -1.07
N ASP A 15 7.14 -11.41 -1.87
CA ASP A 15 7.50 -11.71 -3.25
C ASP A 15 8.97 -12.16 -3.40
N LEU A 16 9.75 -12.18 -2.30
CA LEU A 16 11.16 -12.56 -2.35
C LEU A 16 11.37 -14.08 -2.48
N LYS A 17 12.32 -14.44 -3.32
CA LYS A 17 12.86 -15.80 -3.43
C LYS A 17 13.78 -16.06 -2.24
N LEU A 18 13.50 -17.11 -1.48
CA LEU A 18 14.31 -17.52 -0.32
C LEU A 18 15.32 -18.64 -0.67
N SER A 19 15.56 -18.86 -1.96
CA SER A 19 16.57 -19.79 -2.47
C SER A 19 17.98 -19.32 -2.08
N GLY A 20 18.88 -20.26 -1.78
CA GLY A 20 20.25 -19.92 -1.37
C GLY A 20 20.39 -19.51 0.11
N MET A 21 19.30 -19.13 0.78
CA MET A 21 19.31 -18.95 2.24
C MET A 21 19.35 -20.29 2.98
N ASP A 22 20.02 -20.28 4.13
CA ASP A 22 20.05 -21.43 5.05
C ASP A 22 18.66 -21.64 5.67
N THR A 23 18.35 -22.88 6.03
CA THR A 23 17.02 -23.26 6.56
C THR A 23 16.61 -22.42 7.76
N SER A 24 17.55 -22.12 8.67
CA SER A 24 17.29 -21.31 9.86
C SER A 24 16.82 -19.90 9.49
N ASP A 25 17.52 -19.21 8.60
CA ASP A 25 17.18 -17.84 8.21
C ASP A 25 15.92 -17.78 7.35
N ARG A 26 15.70 -18.78 6.50
CA ARG A 26 14.43 -18.93 5.77
C ARG A 26 13.24 -19.02 6.73
N LEU A 27 13.37 -19.77 7.83
CA LEU A 27 12.32 -19.89 8.82
C LEU A 27 12.05 -18.57 9.54
N LYS A 28 13.09 -17.76 9.82
CA LYS A 28 12.91 -16.40 10.37
C LYS A 28 12.10 -15.52 9.43
N VAL A 29 12.44 -15.51 8.13
CA VAL A 29 11.69 -14.75 7.12
C VAL A 29 10.23 -15.21 7.04
N ILE A 30 9.99 -16.52 7.08
CA ILE A 30 8.62 -17.07 7.08
C ILE A 30 7.83 -16.66 8.34
N ARG A 31 8.46 -16.64 9.51
CA ARG A 31 7.82 -16.19 10.76
C ARG A 31 7.49 -14.70 10.71
N ASN A 32 8.42 -13.89 10.22
CA ASN A 32 8.19 -12.45 9.99
C ASN A 32 7.03 -12.22 9.01
N LEU A 33 6.99 -12.95 7.89
CA LEU A 33 5.89 -12.88 6.92
C LEU A 33 4.53 -13.19 7.53
N ARG A 34 4.44 -14.19 8.40
CA ARG A 34 3.18 -14.53 9.09
C ARG A 34 2.74 -13.43 10.05
N ALA A 35 3.66 -12.93 10.86
CA ALA A 35 3.36 -11.86 11.82
C ALA A 35 2.92 -10.56 11.12
N LEU A 36 3.57 -10.23 10.00
CA LEU A 36 3.23 -9.05 9.21
C LEU A 36 1.94 -9.20 8.39
N ARG A 37 1.59 -10.43 7.99
CA ARG A 37 0.36 -10.70 7.22
C ARG A 37 -0.88 -10.26 7.97
N GLU A 38 -0.98 -10.56 9.26
CA GLU A 38 -2.16 -10.18 10.06
C GLU A 38 -2.38 -8.66 10.06
N VAL A 39 -1.29 -7.89 10.13
CA VAL A 39 -1.34 -6.42 10.05
C VAL A 39 -1.74 -5.97 8.65
N ALA A 40 -1.15 -6.56 7.60
CA ALA A 40 -1.43 -6.21 6.22
C ALA A 40 -2.88 -6.52 5.79
N ASP A 41 -3.39 -7.69 6.19
CA ASP A 41 -4.76 -8.11 5.89
C ASP A 41 -5.78 -7.21 6.60
N LYS A 42 -5.53 -6.89 7.88
CA LYS A 42 -6.37 -5.95 8.63
C LYS A 42 -6.35 -4.57 7.98
N TYR A 43 -5.16 -4.04 7.67
CA TYR A 43 -5.02 -2.74 7.02
C TYR A 43 -5.77 -2.71 5.68
N SER A 44 -5.67 -3.76 4.86
CA SER A 44 -6.42 -3.85 3.59
C SER A 44 -7.93 -3.87 3.83
N ALA A 45 -8.41 -4.66 4.79
CA ALA A 45 -9.84 -4.74 5.10
C ALA A 45 -10.41 -3.41 5.60
N ASP A 46 -9.69 -2.73 6.48
CA ASP A 46 -10.06 -1.41 7.00
C ASP A 46 -10.04 -0.35 5.87
N MET A 47 -9.08 -0.44 4.94
CA MET A 47 -9.03 0.41 3.75
C MET A 47 -10.20 0.19 2.80
N ASP A 48 -10.61 -1.05 2.58
CA ASP A 48 -11.75 -1.35 1.72
C ASP A 48 -13.06 -0.90 2.38
N LEU A 49 -13.20 -1.08 3.69
CA LEU A 49 -14.32 -0.53 4.46
C LEU A 49 -14.37 1.00 4.38
N ALA A 50 -13.22 1.69 4.45
CA ALA A 50 -13.14 3.13 4.30
C ALA A 50 -13.57 3.58 2.89
N LYS A 51 -13.11 2.89 1.84
CA LYS A 51 -13.54 3.16 0.46
C LYS A 51 -15.05 3.03 0.32
N GLU A 52 -15.63 1.94 0.79
CA GLU A 52 -17.08 1.71 0.67
C GLU A 52 -17.91 2.74 1.44
N ARG A 53 -17.44 3.18 2.61
CA ARG A 53 -18.14 4.20 3.42
C ARG A 53 -18.02 5.62 2.86
N LEU A 54 -16.88 5.95 2.27
CA LEU A 54 -16.61 7.29 1.73
C LEU A 54 -17.07 7.43 0.27
N LYS A 55 -17.38 6.32 -0.40
CA LYS A 55 -17.82 6.31 -1.79
C LYS A 55 -19.06 7.19 -1.94
N PRO A 56 -19.06 8.20 -2.84
CA PRO A 56 -20.25 9.00 -3.11
C PRO A 56 -21.40 8.16 -3.65
N ASP A 57 -22.63 8.64 -3.45
CA ASP A 57 -23.81 8.09 -4.13
C ASP A 57 -23.62 8.13 -5.65
N ASP A 58 -24.06 7.10 -6.35
CA ASP A 58 -23.93 6.91 -7.81
C ASP A 58 -22.48 6.92 -8.35
N TYR A 59 -21.46 6.86 -7.50
CA TYR A 59 -20.05 6.94 -7.92
C TYR A 59 -19.67 5.83 -8.90
N ASP A 60 -20.04 4.58 -8.64
CA ASP A 60 -19.72 3.46 -9.54
C ASP A 60 -20.38 3.62 -10.92
N SER A 61 -21.60 4.18 -10.97
CA SER A 61 -22.30 4.50 -12.22
C SER A 61 -21.57 5.60 -13.00
N LEU A 62 -21.13 6.65 -12.30
CA LEU A 62 -20.36 7.73 -12.91
C LEU A 62 -18.99 7.25 -13.42
N VAL A 63 -18.29 6.39 -12.66
CA VAL A 63 -17.03 5.77 -13.10
C VAL A 63 -17.24 4.96 -14.38
N MET A 64 -18.24 4.08 -14.40
CA MET A 64 -18.57 3.29 -15.59
C MET A 64 -18.86 4.17 -16.80
N LYS A 65 -19.68 5.22 -16.62
CA LYS A 65 -20.01 6.16 -17.70
C LYS A 65 -18.78 6.89 -18.26
N MET A 66 -17.84 7.28 -17.38
CA MET A 66 -16.58 7.90 -17.78
C MET A 66 -15.67 6.92 -18.52
N LEU A 67 -15.60 5.66 -18.07
CA LEU A 67 -14.84 4.59 -18.73
C LEU A 67 -15.39 4.32 -20.14
N GLU A 68 -16.69 4.12 -20.27
CA GLU A 68 -17.37 3.92 -21.56
C GLU A 68 -17.13 5.10 -22.52
N SER A 69 -17.19 6.33 -22.01
CA SER A 69 -16.86 7.50 -22.83
C SER A 69 -15.40 7.54 -23.27
N ASN A 70 -14.46 7.11 -22.42
CA ASN A 70 -13.05 7.07 -22.77
C ASN A 70 -12.77 5.97 -23.82
N GLU A 71 -13.42 4.82 -23.68
CA GLU A 71 -13.36 3.73 -24.67
C GLU A 71 -13.92 4.16 -26.03
N ALA A 72 -15.06 4.87 -26.05
CA ALA A 72 -15.64 5.40 -27.28
C ALA A 72 -14.67 6.36 -28.01
N VAL A 73 -13.99 7.24 -27.27
CA VAL A 73 -12.97 8.15 -27.82
C VAL A 73 -11.75 7.36 -28.33
N ALA A 74 -11.27 6.36 -27.57
CA ALA A 74 -10.15 5.52 -27.97
C ALA A 74 -10.44 4.71 -29.25
N ALA A 75 -11.70 4.33 -29.46
CA ALA A 75 -12.17 3.67 -30.68
C ALA A 75 -12.38 4.62 -31.87
N GLY A 76 -12.03 5.91 -31.75
CA GLY A 76 -12.19 6.92 -32.81
C GLY A 76 -13.58 7.56 -32.85
N GLY A 77 -14.42 7.30 -31.85
CA GLY A 77 -15.70 7.96 -31.64
C GLY A 77 -15.56 9.31 -30.92
N SER A 78 -16.69 9.88 -30.52
CA SER A 78 -16.76 11.13 -29.75
C SER A 78 -17.04 10.85 -28.28
N ARG A 79 -16.68 11.81 -27.42
CA ARG A 79 -17.02 11.79 -25.99
C ARG A 79 -18.54 11.71 -25.82
N THR A 80 -19.00 10.84 -24.94
CA THR A 80 -20.44 10.59 -24.67
C THR A 80 -20.93 11.27 -23.39
N VAL A 81 -20.03 11.79 -22.57
CA VAL A 81 -20.31 12.60 -21.38
C VAL A 81 -20.16 14.09 -21.65
N SER A 82 -21.01 14.92 -21.05
CA SER A 82 -20.90 16.37 -21.12
C SER A 82 -19.77 16.92 -20.25
N ASP A 83 -19.29 18.12 -20.55
CA ASP A 83 -18.27 18.79 -19.73
C ASP A 83 -18.74 19.04 -18.29
N LEU A 84 -20.05 19.25 -18.09
CA LEU A 84 -20.64 19.40 -16.75
C LEU A 84 -20.55 18.09 -15.95
N GLU A 85 -20.81 16.95 -16.60
CA GLU A 85 -20.69 15.63 -15.97
C GLU A 85 -19.23 15.30 -15.64
N VAL A 86 -18.29 15.64 -16.52
CA VAL A 86 -16.85 15.50 -16.27
C VAL A 86 -16.43 16.35 -15.07
N ALA A 87 -16.87 17.61 -15.00
CA ALA A 87 -16.56 18.49 -13.88
C ALA A 87 -17.13 17.97 -12.55
N SER A 88 -18.38 17.48 -12.57
CA SER A 88 -19.01 16.87 -11.39
C SER A 88 -18.26 15.62 -10.92
N PHE A 89 -17.94 14.72 -11.84
CA PHE A 89 -17.16 13.52 -11.55
C PHE A 89 -15.80 13.86 -10.96
N ASN A 90 -15.05 14.78 -11.58
CA ASN A 90 -13.74 15.19 -11.09
C ASN A 90 -13.83 15.75 -9.67
N LYS A 91 -14.81 16.60 -9.38
CA LYS A 91 -15.01 17.14 -8.03
C LYS A 91 -15.30 16.05 -7.01
N GLN A 92 -16.17 15.09 -7.34
CA GLN A 92 -16.51 13.97 -6.46
C GLN A 92 -15.31 13.04 -6.23
N ASN A 93 -14.63 12.65 -7.30
CA ASN A 93 -13.44 11.79 -7.25
C ASN A 93 -12.30 12.46 -6.47
N GLU A 94 -12.06 13.74 -6.67
CA GLU A 94 -11.10 14.50 -5.87
C GLU A 94 -11.46 14.52 -4.39
N GLN A 95 -12.73 14.74 -4.05
CA GLN A 95 -13.18 14.74 -2.66
C GLN A 95 -13.02 13.35 -2.03
N PHE A 96 -13.49 12.31 -2.72
CA PHE A 96 -13.34 10.92 -2.30
C PHE A 96 -11.88 10.56 -2.03
N ASN A 97 -10.96 10.90 -2.95
CA ASN A 97 -9.54 10.63 -2.79
C ASN A 97 -8.90 11.43 -1.65
N ARG A 98 -9.35 12.68 -1.42
CA ARG A 98 -8.89 13.48 -0.26
C ARG A 98 -9.32 12.85 1.06
N ASP A 99 -10.58 12.43 1.17
CA ASP A 99 -11.12 11.85 2.40
C ASP A 99 -10.48 10.48 2.67
N LEU A 100 -10.30 9.66 1.63
CA LEU A 100 -9.61 8.38 1.75
C LEU A 100 -8.15 8.56 2.19
N LYS A 101 -7.47 9.57 1.65
CA LYS A 101 -6.10 9.91 2.06
C LYS A 101 -6.06 10.37 3.52
N ALA A 102 -7.04 11.14 3.99
CA ALA A 102 -7.12 11.54 5.39
C ALA A 102 -7.30 10.34 6.34
N VAL A 103 -8.05 9.30 5.93
CA VAL A 103 -8.14 8.04 6.69
C VAL A 103 -6.79 7.31 6.75
N GLN A 104 -6.06 7.28 5.64
CA GLN A 104 -4.74 6.64 5.57
C GLN A 104 -3.68 7.39 6.38
N THR A 105 -3.43 8.64 6.02
CA THR A 105 -2.29 9.41 6.52
C THR A 105 -2.60 10.21 7.76
N GLY A 106 -3.88 10.42 8.08
CA GLY A 106 -4.28 11.35 9.13
C GLY A 106 -4.30 12.80 8.65
N THR A 107 -4.36 13.72 9.60
CA THR A 107 -4.39 15.17 9.34
C THR A 107 -3.02 15.77 9.62
N TYR A 108 -2.57 16.69 8.76
CA TYR A 108 -1.29 17.36 8.99
C TYR A 108 -1.39 18.32 10.19
N ASN A 109 -0.64 18.03 11.26
CA ASN A 109 -0.43 18.94 12.37
C ASN A 109 0.74 19.88 12.03
N LYS A 110 0.45 21.18 11.91
CA LYS A 110 1.45 22.21 11.57
C LYS A 110 2.44 22.49 12.70
N ASP A 111 2.02 22.28 13.94
CA ASP A 111 2.83 22.57 15.13
C ASP A 111 3.88 21.46 15.34
N GLU A 112 3.50 20.21 15.11
CA GLU A 112 4.42 19.06 15.17
C GLU A 112 5.15 18.80 13.83
N GLY A 113 4.74 19.48 12.76
CA GLY A 113 5.32 19.32 11.42
C GLY A 113 5.09 17.93 10.81
N CYS A 114 4.15 17.14 11.33
CA CYS A 114 3.89 15.78 10.90
C CYS A 114 2.39 15.47 10.75
N PHE A 115 2.06 14.34 10.14
CA PHE A 115 0.66 13.89 10.09
C PHE A 115 0.31 13.12 11.36
N GLU A 116 -0.83 13.46 11.96
CA GLU A 116 -1.36 12.85 13.16
C GLU A 116 -2.66 12.09 12.87
N GLY A 117 -2.81 10.95 13.55
CA GLY A 117 -3.90 10.02 13.31
C GLY A 117 -3.75 9.26 11.99
N GLY A 118 -4.85 8.68 11.54
CA GLY A 118 -4.89 7.82 10.37
C GLY A 118 -4.20 6.48 10.59
N MET A 119 -4.62 5.50 9.80
CA MET A 119 -4.23 4.11 9.98
C MET A 119 -2.71 3.89 9.82
N ASN A 120 -2.04 4.71 9.02
CA ASN A 120 -0.60 4.58 8.76
C ASN A 120 0.26 4.78 10.01
N SER A 121 -0.16 5.68 10.90
CA SER A 121 0.64 6.06 12.08
C SER A 121 0.36 5.18 13.30
N GLU A 122 -0.69 4.36 13.25
CA GLU A 122 -1.07 3.48 14.35
C GLU A 122 0.09 2.54 14.73
N PRO A 123 0.39 2.39 16.03
CA PRO A 123 1.43 1.48 16.48
C PRO A 123 0.94 0.04 16.37
N VAL A 124 1.79 -0.83 15.81
CA VAL A 124 1.58 -2.28 15.81
C VAL A 124 2.68 -3.00 16.59
N ASP A 125 2.26 -3.98 17.38
CA ASP A 125 3.15 -4.85 18.13
C ASP A 125 3.50 -6.08 17.28
N VAL A 126 4.47 -5.90 16.38
CA VAL A 126 5.03 -6.98 15.57
C VAL A 126 6.49 -7.17 15.95
N LYS A 127 6.82 -8.40 16.36
CA LYS A 127 8.20 -8.79 16.65
C LYS A 127 8.85 -9.37 15.40
N ILE A 128 9.83 -8.64 14.86
CA ILE A 128 10.62 -9.06 13.70
C ILE A 128 11.90 -9.77 14.17
N GLU A 129 12.12 -10.96 13.66
CA GLU A 129 13.38 -11.70 13.81
C GLU A 129 14.43 -11.15 12.86
N SER A 130 15.64 -10.89 13.38
CA SER A 130 16.73 -10.34 12.58
C SER A 130 17.50 -11.39 11.77
N LEU A 131 18.00 -10.94 10.63
CA LEU A 131 18.97 -11.60 9.78
C LEU A 131 20.37 -11.02 10.05
N THR A 132 21.39 -11.84 9.83
CA THR A 132 22.77 -11.35 9.73
C THR A 132 23.00 -10.71 8.37
N GLU A 133 24.03 -9.87 8.24
CA GLU A 133 24.44 -9.30 6.95
C GLU A 133 24.67 -10.41 5.90
N LEU A 134 25.36 -11.49 6.26
CA LEU A 134 25.59 -12.62 5.36
C LEU A 134 24.29 -13.30 4.88
N ALA A 135 23.31 -13.45 5.76
CA ALA A 135 22.01 -14.02 5.39
C ALA A 135 21.23 -13.06 4.48
N PHE A 136 21.38 -11.76 4.70
CA PHE A 136 20.81 -10.72 3.84
C PHE A 136 21.46 -10.68 2.47
N ASP A 137 22.79 -10.81 2.37
CA ASP A 137 23.50 -10.88 1.09
C ASP A 137 23.02 -12.05 0.24
N LYS A 138 22.82 -13.23 0.85
CA LYS A 138 22.23 -14.40 0.19
C LYS A 138 20.81 -14.12 -0.34
N LEU A 139 20.02 -13.34 0.41
CA LEU A 139 18.68 -12.92 0.01
C LEU A 139 18.74 -11.95 -1.18
N VAL A 140 19.66 -10.98 -1.16
CA VAL A 140 19.88 -10.04 -2.27
C VAL A 140 20.34 -10.79 -3.53
N ASP A 141 21.26 -11.74 -3.39
CA ASP A 141 21.76 -12.54 -4.51
C ASP A 141 20.67 -13.38 -5.19
N ALA A 142 19.68 -13.83 -4.43
CA ALA A 142 18.53 -14.56 -4.96
C ALA A 142 17.50 -13.64 -5.64
N ASN A 143 17.57 -12.32 -5.43
CA ASN A 143 16.55 -11.33 -5.80
C ASN A 143 17.16 -10.10 -6.50
N LYS A 144 18.07 -10.33 -7.45
CA LYS A 144 18.78 -9.26 -8.19
C LYS A 144 17.88 -8.34 -9.03
N ASP A 145 16.66 -8.80 -9.31
CA ASP A 145 15.61 -8.08 -10.01
C ASP A 145 14.80 -7.12 -9.12
N VAL A 146 14.97 -7.21 -7.80
CA VAL A 146 14.25 -6.36 -6.85
C VAL A 146 14.91 -4.98 -6.76
N PRO A 147 14.13 -3.87 -6.82
CA PRO A 147 14.67 -2.52 -6.70
C PRO A 147 15.47 -2.31 -5.41
N ALA A 148 16.62 -1.64 -5.52
CA ALA A 148 17.51 -1.39 -4.39
C ALA A 148 16.81 -0.66 -3.22
N GLY A 149 15.87 0.23 -3.52
CA GLY A 149 15.08 0.92 -2.49
C GLY A 149 14.23 -0.04 -1.65
N ALA A 150 13.66 -1.09 -2.25
CA ALA A 150 12.91 -2.10 -1.53
C ALA A 150 13.83 -2.95 -0.63
N LEU A 151 15.03 -3.30 -1.13
CA LEU A 151 16.04 -4.01 -0.34
C LEU A 151 16.56 -3.16 0.83
N ALA A 152 16.69 -1.84 0.65
CA ALA A 152 17.11 -0.94 1.72
C ALA A 152 16.11 -0.92 2.90
N VAL A 153 14.80 -0.96 2.61
CA VAL A 153 13.77 -1.09 3.64
C VAL A 153 13.93 -2.39 4.43
N LEU A 154 14.18 -3.51 3.75
CA LEU A 154 14.42 -4.79 4.44
C LEU A 154 15.67 -4.73 5.31
N PHE A 155 16.75 -4.13 4.81
CA PHE A 155 18.01 -4.02 5.54
C PHE A 155 17.81 -3.24 6.84
N ASP A 156 17.19 -2.05 6.77
CA ASP A 156 16.87 -1.21 7.94
C ASP A 156 16.04 -1.95 8.99
N LYS A 157 15.05 -2.73 8.55
CA LYS A 157 14.07 -3.36 9.46
C LYS A 157 14.49 -4.73 9.99
N MET A 158 15.34 -5.46 9.27
CA MET A 158 15.62 -6.87 9.56
C MET A 158 17.08 -7.19 9.82
N VAL A 159 18.03 -6.34 9.45
CA VAL A 159 19.45 -6.63 9.67
C VAL A 159 19.91 -5.98 10.97
N LYS A 160 20.66 -6.74 11.77
CA LYS A 160 21.29 -6.28 13.03
C LYS A 160 22.72 -6.79 13.12
#